data_AF-A0A3E1E8N0-F1
#
_entry.id   AF-A0A3E1E8N0-F1
#
_cell.length_a   1.000
_cell.length_b   1.000
_cell.length_c   1.000
_cell.angle_alpha   90.00
_cell.angle_beta   90.00
_cell.angle_gamma   90.00
#
_symmetry.space_group_name_H-M   'P 1'
#
loop_
_entity.id
_entity.type
_entity.pdbx_description
1 polymer ?
#
loop_
_entity_poly.entity_id
_entity_poly.type
_entity_poly.pdbx_seq_one_letter_code
_entity_poly.pdbx_strand_id
1 'polypeptide(L)'
;FPLLSAVHQCDYLRCYVLHVYGGGYADIKHTSKSWVPFFELVDASPAFGAGYTEIGPHGVATVGGALEAEMKANHDKLVGLCAMVFKARTEFTEAWFQETNAVINRKADALLKNPARHPQDRLGAQFTDGSLSAYPFEWTEVGGNVFHPIAYRYADRILHADMAPSFTNYR
;
A
#
# COMPACT_ATOMS: atom_id res chain seq x y z
N PHE A 1 -1.48 -2.45 17.95
CA PHE A 1 -0.43 -1.97 17.04
C PHE A 1 1.01 -2.37 17.35
N PRO A 2 1.50 -2.55 18.60
CA PRO A 2 2.94 -2.75 18.85
C PRO A 2 3.51 -4.09 18.36
N LEU A 3 2.65 -5.03 17.92
CA LEU A 3 3.07 -6.37 17.49
C LEU A 3 3.46 -6.44 16.01
N LEU A 4 3.03 -5.47 15.19
CA LEU A 4 3.38 -5.41 13.77
C LEU A 4 4.78 -4.83 13.60
N SER A 5 5.49 -5.22 12.53
CA SER A 5 6.73 -4.56 12.13
C SER A 5 6.45 -3.12 11.70
N ALA A 6 7.43 -2.22 11.79
CA ALA A 6 7.24 -0.80 11.45
C ALA A 6 6.78 -0.61 9.99
N VAL A 7 7.22 -1.48 9.07
CA VAL A 7 6.73 -1.52 7.67
C VAL A 7 5.22 -1.76 7.64
N HIS A 8 4.73 -2.81 8.28
CA HIS A 8 3.30 -3.12 8.31
C HIS A 8 2.47 -2.13 9.15
N GLN A 9 3.06 -1.51 10.16
CA GLN A 9 2.43 -0.38 10.87
C GLN A 9 2.23 0.80 9.91
N CYS A 10 3.21 1.09 9.05
CA CYS A 10 3.11 2.15 8.04
C CYS A 10 2.05 1.82 6.98
N ASP A 11 1.98 0.57 6.52
CA ASP A 11 0.94 0.08 5.60
C ASP A 11 -0.47 0.20 6.18
N TYR A 12 -0.64 -0.13 7.46
CA TYR A 12 -1.91 0.12 8.14
C TYR A 12 -2.18 1.62 8.28
N LEU A 13 -1.19 2.42 8.69
CA LEU A 13 -1.37 3.85 8.96
C LEU A 13 -1.78 4.62 7.70
N ARG A 14 -1.15 4.35 6.55
CA ARG A 14 -1.51 5.02 5.29
C ARG A 14 -2.96 4.74 4.90
N CYS A 15 -3.39 3.48 5.03
CA CYS A 15 -4.76 3.06 4.77
C CYS A 15 -5.73 3.77 5.72
N TYR A 16 -5.46 3.71 7.03
CA TYR A 16 -6.28 4.33 8.06
C TYR A 16 -6.43 5.84 7.86
N VAL A 17 -5.32 6.56 7.66
CA VAL A 17 -5.35 8.01 7.51
C VAL A 17 -6.15 8.42 6.27
N LEU A 18 -5.90 7.78 5.12
CA LEU A 18 -6.61 8.11 3.88
C LEU A 18 -8.08 7.70 3.93
N HIS A 19 -8.43 6.63 4.64
CA HIS A 19 -9.83 6.25 4.84
C HIS A 19 -10.57 7.23 5.77
N VAL A 20 -9.98 7.57 6.92
CA VAL A 20 -10.65 8.37 7.97
C VAL A 20 -10.66 9.86 7.65
N TYR A 21 -9.52 10.39 7.19
CA TYR A 21 -9.33 11.82 6.98
C TYR A 21 -9.22 12.20 5.50
N GLY A 22 -8.91 11.23 4.63
CA GLY A 22 -8.51 11.54 3.26
C GLY A 22 -7.19 12.30 3.24
N GLY A 23 -6.99 13.08 2.20
CA GLY A 23 -5.83 13.93 2.06
C GLY A 23 -4.69 13.24 1.29
N GLY A 24 -3.46 13.67 1.57
CA GLY A 24 -2.26 13.17 0.91
C GLY A 24 -1.42 12.27 1.80
N TYR A 25 -0.84 11.22 1.22
CA TYR A 25 0.15 10.36 1.87
C TYR A 25 1.37 10.20 0.98
N ALA A 26 2.56 10.31 1.54
CA ALA A 26 3.82 9.96 0.88
C ALA A 26 4.76 9.20 1.82
N ASP A 27 5.51 8.26 1.27
CA ASP A 27 6.72 7.75 1.90
C ASP A 27 7.71 8.91 2.12
N ILE A 28 8.63 8.76 3.09
CA ILE A 28 9.72 9.73 3.29
C ILE A 28 10.74 9.55 2.16
N LYS A 29 10.48 10.22 1.04
CA LYS A 29 11.30 10.23 -0.18
C LYS A 29 11.41 11.66 -0.72
N HIS A 30 12.48 11.92 -1.48
CA HIS A 30 12.62 13.20 -2.13
C HIS A 30 11.48 13.43 -3.13
N THR A 31 10.76 14.53 -2.96
CA THR A 31 9.71 14.99 -3.88
C THR A 31 10.06 16.40 -4.35
N SER A 32 9.81 16.70 -5.61
CA SER A 32 10.16 18.00 -6.22
C SER A 32 8.94 18.83 -6.66
N LYS A 33 7.74 18.28 -6.49
CA LYS A 33 6.50 18.85 -7.03
C LYS A 33 5.63 19.39 -5.91
N SER A 34 4.96 20.50 -6.19
CA SER A 34 3.88 20.99 -5.33
C SER A 34 2.73 19.99 -5.36
N TRP A 35 2.14 19.73 -4.20
CA TRP A 35 0.98 18.85 -4.09
C TRP A 35 -0.35 19.57 -4.33
N VAL A 36 -0.36 20.91 -4.29
CA VAL A 36 -1.58 21.72 -4.49
C VAL A 36 -2.34 21.33 -5.76
N PRO A 37 -1.70 21.19 -6.94
CA PRO A 37 -2.41 20.80 -8.15
C PRO A 37 -3.04 19.40 -8.09
N PHE A 38 -2.48 18.47 -7.30
CA PHE A 38 -3.03 17.12 -7.15
C PHE A 38 -4.28 17.11 -6.28
N PHE A 39 -4.33 17.96 -5.25
CA PHE A 39 -5.55 18.18 -4.47
C PHE A 39 -6.65 18.81 -5.33
N GLU A 40 -6.31 19.88 -6.08
CA GLU A 40 -7.26 20.54 -7.00
C GLU A 40 -7.81 19.57 -8.05
N LEU A 41 -6.95 18.71 -8.61
CA LEU A 41 -7.34 17.66 -9.56
C LEU A 41 -8.36 16.68 -8.97
N VAL A 42 -8.14 16.22 -7.73
CA VAL A 42 -9.04 15.29 -7.05
C VAL A 42 -10.37 15.97 -6.70
N ASP A 43 -10.34 17.23 -6.24
CA ASP A 43 -11.52 17.99 -5.88
C ASP A 43 -12.39 18.35 -7.10
N ALA A 44 -11.78 18.65 -8.24
CA ALA A 44 -12.47 18.98 -9.48
C ALA A 44 -13.06 17.75 -10.22
N SER A 45 -12.84 16.52 -9.72
CA SER A 45 -13.24 15.28 -10.41
C SER A 45 -14.18 14.40 -9.58
N PRO A 46 -14.97 13.50 -10.20
CA PRO A 46 -15.73 12.47 -9.49
C PRO A 46 -14.85 11.28 -9.06
N ALA A 47 -13.54 11.34 -9.25
CA ALA A 47 -12.61 10.29 -8.85
C ALA A 47 -12.53 10.16 -7.32
N PHE A 48 -12.13 8.97 -6.87
CA PHE A 48 -11.88 8.67 -5.46
C PHE A 48 -10.54 9.23 -4.99
N GLY A 49 -9.58 9.39 -5.89
CA GLY A 49 -8.25 9.90 -5.58
C GLY A 49 -7.35 9.92 -6.80
N ALA A 50 -6.07 10.19 -6.56
CA ALA A 50 -5.01 10.20 -7.54
C ALA A 50 -3.72 9.60 -6.97
N GLY A 51 -2.91 9.01 -7.84
CA GLY A 51 -1.58 8.49 -7.51
C GLY A 51 -0.68 8.48 -8.74
N TYR A 52 0.61 8.23 -8.55
CA TYR A 52 1.52 8.04 -9.69
C TYR A 52 1.34 6.67 -10.31
N THR A 53 1.43 6.58 -11.64
CA THR A 53 1.34 5.30 -12.36
C THR A 53 2.46 4.35 -11.93
N GLU A 54 2.12 3.07 -11.71
CA GLU A 54 3.14 2.05 -11.48
C GLU A 54 4.14 1.97 -12.65
N ILE A 55 5.43 1.86 -12.33
CA ILE A 55 6.51 2.02 -13.33
C ILE A 55 6.67 0.78 -14.21
N GLY A 56 6.23 -0.38 -13.71
CA GLY A 56 6.37 -1.64 -14.42
C GLY A 56 5.77 -2.82 -13.67
N PRO A 57 5.73 -4.01 -14.29
CA PRO A 57 5.12 -5.20 -13.71
C PRO A 57 5.82 -5.66 -12.42
N HIS A 58 7.06 -5.26 -12.18
CA HIS A 58 7.81 -5.55 -10.95
C HIS A 58 7.35 -4.71 -9.75
N GLY A 59 6.67 -3.58 -9.98
CA GLY A 59 6.06 -2.77 -8.93
C GLY A 59 4.71 -3.33 -8.45
N VAL A 60 4.08 -4.19 -9.25
CA VAL A 60 2.80 -4.80 -8.93
C VAL A 60 2.96 -5.93 -7.91
N ALA A 61 2.04 -5.97 -6.95
CA ALA A 61 2.06 -6.94 -5.86
C ALA A 61 1.88 -8.38 -6.36
N THR A 62 2.53 -9.32 -5.66
CA THR A 62 2.47 -10.75 -5.95
C THR A 62 1.34 -11.38 -5.11
N VAL A 63 0.18 -11.59 -5.73
CA VAL A 63 -1.03 -12.16 -5.10
C VAL A 63 -1.35 -13.57 -5.58
N GLY A 64 -0.58 -14.10 -6.53
CA GLY A 64 -0.76 -15.39 -7.17
C GLY A 64 -1.90 -15.45 -8.18
N GLY A 65 -1.88 -16.53 -8.98
CA GLY A 65 -2.97 -16.89 -9.89
C GLY A 65 -3.19 -15.92 -11.06
N ALA A 66 -4.39 -16.01 -11.65
CA ALA A 66 -4.74 -15.23 -12.85
C ALA A 66 -4.80 -13.72 -12.59
N LEU A 67 -5.26 -13.31 -11.41
CA LEU A 67 -5.37 -11.90 -11.04
C LEU A 67 -4.01 -11.20 -11.03
N GLU A 68 -2.97 -11.86 -10.49
CA GLU A 68 -1.62 -11.30 -10.53
C GLU A 68 -1.13 -11.11 -11.97
N ALA A 69 -1.30 -12.12 -12.82
CA ALA A 69 -0.88 -12.04 -14.21
C ALA A 69 -1.59 -10.90 -14.96
N GLU A 70 -2.89 -10.75 -14.71
CA GLU A 70 -3.71 -9.68 -15.29
C GLU A 70 -3.26 -8.30 -14.80
N MET A 71 -3.07 -8.10 -13.49
CA MET A 71 -2.59 -6.83 -12.94
C MET A 71 -1.20 -6.47 -13.45
N LYS A 72 -0.28 -7.44 -13.57
CA LYS A 72 1.06 -7.20 -14.11
C LYS A 72 1.03 -6.81 -15.59
N ALA A 73 0.16 -7.45 -16.37
CA ALA A 73 -0.04 -7.11 -17.78
C ALA A 73 -0.68 -5.72 -17.97
N ASN A 74 -1.42 -5.23 -16.98
CA ASN A 74 -2.11 -3.94 -16.98
C ASN A 74 -1.57 -3.00 -15.89
N HIS A 75 -0.26 -3.04 -15.60
CA HIS A 75 0.35 -2.25 -14.52
C HIS A 75 0.18 -0.74 -14.74
N ASP A 76 0.03 -0.30 -15.99
CA ASP A 76 -0.24 1.08 -16.39
C ASP A 76 -1.61 1.60 -15.92
N LYS A 77 -2.53 0.71 -15.53
CA LYS A 77 -3.81 1.05 -14.88
C LYS A 77 -3.72 1.18 -13.36
N LEU A 78 -2.58 0.85 -12.77
CA LEU A 78 -2.38 0.90 -11.34
C LEU A 78 -1.64 2.17 -10.94
N VAL A 79 -1.99 2.67 -9.77
CA VAL A 79 -1.22 3.70 -9.08
C VAL A 79 -0.36 3.07 -7.99
N GLY A 80 0.78 3.67 -7.69
CA GLY A 80 1.69 3.15 -6.66
C GLY A 80 1.40 3.62 -5.24
N LEU A 81 1.93 2.87 -4.28
CA LEU A 81 1.64 3.04 -2.85
C LEU A 81 2.43 4.16 -2.15
N CYS A 82 3.43 4.74 -2.81
CA CYS A 82 4.42 5.60 -2.16
C CYS A 82 4.07 7.10 -2.16
N ALA A 83 3.07 7.52 -2.93
CA ALA A 83 2.60 8.91 -3.02
C ALA A 83 1.20 8.95 -3.64
N MET A 84 0.21 9.43 -2.90
CA MET A 84 -1.19 9.45 -3.33
C MET A 84 -2.02 10.51 -2.61
N VAL A 85 -3.14 10.89 -3.21
CA VAL A 85 -4.19 11.73 -2.63
C VAL A 85 -5.53 11.00 -2.74
N PHE A 86 -6.28 10.85 -1.66
CA PHE A 86 -7.60 10.21 -1.68
C PHE A 86 -8.63 11.00 -0.89
N LYS A 87 -9.88 10.95 -1.36
CA LYS A 87 -11.05 11.39 -0.60
C LYS A 87 -11.34 10.37 0.50
N ALA A 88 -11.69 10.87 1.69
CA ALA A 88 -12.08 10.03 2.82
C ALA A 88 -13.36 9.24 2.50
N ARG A 89 -13.48 8.03 3.08
CA ARG A 89 -14.71 7.21 3.08
C ARG A 89 -15.34 6.99 1.69
N THR A 90 -14.52 6.91 0.66
CA THR A 90 -14.94 6.38 -0.65
C THR A 90 -15.08 4.87 -0.59
N GLU A 91 -15.82 4.28 -1.53
CA GLU A 91 -15.93 2.81 -1.69
C GLU A 91 -14.55 2.15 -1.78
N PHE A 92 -13.61 2.80 -2.48
CA PHE A 92 -12.23 2.34 -2.56
C PHE A 92 -11.53 2.32 -1.19
N THR A 93 -11.54 3.44 -0.47
CA THR A 93 -10.86 3.51 0.84
C THR A 93 -11.54 2.63 1.90
N GLU A 94 -12.86 2.45 1.83
CA GLU A 94 -13.60 1.52 2.67
C GLU A 94 -13.17 0.08 2.39
N ALA A 95 -13.17 -0.35 1.11
CA ALA A 95 -12.74 -1.69 0.74
C ALA A 95 -11.29 -1.95 1.15
N TRP A 96 -10.40 -0.98 0.94
CA TRP A 96 -9.00 -1.07 1.36
C TRP A 96 -8.88 -1.21 2.89
N PHE A 97 -9.61 -0.40 3.65
CA PHE A 97 -9.58 -0.45 5.11
C PHE A 97 -10.13 -1.77 5.65
N GLN A 98 -11.26 -2.24 5.12
CA GLN A 98 -11.87 -3.51 5.53
C GLN A 98 -10.95 -4.69 5.24
N GLU A 99 -10.37 -4.78 4.03
CA GLU A 99 -9.49 -5.92 3.70
C GLU A 99 -8.18 -5.87 4.48
N THR A 100 -7.60 -4.69 4.71
CA THR A 100 -6.40 -4.56 5.56
C THR A 100 -6.66 -5.07 6.98
N ASN A 101 -7.80 -4.70 7.56
CA ASN A 101 -8.21 -5.22 8.88
C ASN A 101 -8.49 -6.73 8.82
N ALA A 102 -9.13 -7.22 7.77
CA ALA A 102 -9.41 -8.64 7.61
C ALA A 102 -8.12 -9.49 7.51
N VAL A 103 -7.13 -9.06 6.73
CA VAL A 103 -5.80 -9.70 6.65
C VAL A 103 -5.17 -9.80 8.03
N ILE A 104 -5.14 -8.70 8.78
CA ILE A 104 -4.53 -8.67 10.12
C ILE A 104 -5.31 -9.58 11.08
N ASN A 105 -6.64 -9.51 11.07
CA ASN A 105 -7.50 -10.29 11.97
C ASN A 105 -7.41 -11.79 11.70
N ARG A 106 -7.30 -12.22 10.43
CA ARG A 106 -7.09 -13.64 10.06
C ARG A 106 -5.81 -14.21 10.66
N LYS A 107 -4.80 -13.37 10.95
CA LYS A 107 -3.50 -13.76 11.50
C LYS A 107 -3.31 -13.30 12.96
N ALA A 108 -4.36 -12.84 13.64
CA ALA A 108 -4.27 -12.27 14.99
C ALA A 108 -3.63 -13.22 16.01
N ASP A 109 -4.08 -14.48 16.07
CA ASP A 109 -3.52 -15.48 16.98
C ASP A 109 -2.04 -15.79 16.70
N ALA A 110 -1.67 -15.83 15.42
CA ALA A 110 -0.28 -16.05 15.01
C ALA A 110 0.60 -14.84 15.34
N LEU A 111 0.07 -13.62 15.20
CA LEU A 111 0.75 -12.36 15.52
C LEU A 111 0.94 -12.19 17.03
N LEU A 112 -0.03 -12.60 17.84
CA LEU A 112 0.09 -12.61 19.30
C LEU A 112 1.22 -13.54 19.76
N LYS A 113 1.34 -14.72 19.12
CA LYS A 113 2.39 -15.71 19.43
C LYS A 113 3.76 -15.30 18.89
N ASN A 114 3.79 -14.67 17.71
CA ASN A 114 5.01 -14.32 17.00
C ASN A 114 4.98 -12.84 16.57
N PRO A 115 5.11 -11.90 17.53
CA PRO A 115 5.16 -10.48 17.19
C PRO A 115 6.46 -10.14 16.46
N ALA A 116 6.47 -9.02 15.75
CA ALA A 116 7.65 -8.54 15.05
C ALA A 116 8.81 -8.29 16.03
N ARG A 117 9.99 -8.77 15.66
CA ARG A 117 11.25 -8.58 16.41
C ARG A 117 12.11 -7.45 15.82
N HIS A 118 11.75 -6.96 14.64
CA HIS A 118 12.52 -5.96 13.89
C HIS A 118 11.59 -5.00 13.11
N PRO A 119 11.97 -3.74 12.88
CA PRO A 119 11.16 -2.80 12.08
C PRO A 119 10.80 -3.29 10.67
N GLN A 120 11.66 -4.11 10.07
CA GLN A 120 11.46 -4.73 8.75
C GLN A 120 11.14 -6.24 8.82
N ASP A 121 10.67 -6.71 9.97
CA ASP A 121 10.34 -8.12 10.13
C ASP A 121 9.26 -8.57 9.14
N ARG A 122 9.46 -9.77 8.59
CA ARG A 122 8.60 -10.47 7.64
C ARG A 122 8.79 -11.98 7.83
N LEU A 123 7.78 -12.76 7.46
CA LEU A 123 7.82 -14.21 7.52
C LEU A 123 9.10 -14.75 6.85
N GLY A 124 9.85 -15.57 7.58
CA GLY A 124 11.08 -16.18 7.09
C GLY A 124 12.28 -15.23 6.95
N ALA A 125 12.20 -13.97 7.42
CA ALA A 125 13.37 -13.09 7.48
C ALA A 125 14.46 -13.72 8.35
N GLN A 126 15.70 -13.73 7.86
CA GLN A 126 16.84 -14.19 8.65
C GLN A 126 17.38 -13.04 9.51
N PHE A 127 17.51 -13.28 10.81
CA PHE A 127 18.14 -12.35 11.74
C PHE A 127 19.66 -12.55 11.78
N THR A 128 20.36 -11.60 12.40
CA THR A 128 21.83 -11.63 12.55
C THR A 128 22.34 -12.84 13.34
N ASP A 129 21.49 -13.42 14.19
CA ASP A 129 21.76 -14.65 14.94
C ASP A 129 21.54 -15.94 14.12
N GLY A 130 21.16 -15.81 12.84
CA GLY A 130 20.88 -16.92 11.93
C GLY A 130 19.48 -17.51 12.07
N SER A 131 18.70 -17.11 13.08
CA SER A 131 17.31 -17.55 13.26
C SER A 131 16.39 -16.99 12.18
N LEU A 132 15.35 -17.74 11.84
CA LEU A 132 14.30 -17.30 10.92
C LEU A 132 13.13 -16.72 11.70
N SER A 133 12.54 -15.65 11.17
CA SER A 133 11.37 -15.02 11.76
C SER A 133 10.12 -15.87 11.59
N ALA A 134 9.43 -16.11 12.71
CA ALA A 134 8.11 -16.71 12.76
C ALA A 134 6.98 -15.66 12.67
N TYR A 135 7.32 -14.39 12.44
CA TYR A 135 6.34 -13.32 12.22
C TYR A 135 5.39 -13.69 11.08
N PRO A 136 4.06 -13.51 11.23
CA PRO A 136 3.12 -14.21 10.36
C PRO A 136 2.88 -13.57 8.99
N PHE A 137 3.36 -12.35 8.74
CA PHE A 137 3.09 -11.64 7.49
C PHE A 137 4.28 -11.64 6.54
N GLU A 138 4.02 -11.92 5.27
CA GLU A 138 5.00 -11.67 4.19
C GLU A 138 5.20 -10.17 3.94
N TRP A 139 6.24 -9.82 3.17
CA TRP A 139 6.69 -8.43 3.01
C TRP A 139 5.60 -7.44 2.56
N THR A 140 4.75 -7.82 1.61
CA THR A 140 3.73 -6.94 1.02
C THR A 140 2.32 -7.29 1.45
N GLU A 141 2.16 -8.21 2.40
CA GLU A 141 0.87 -8.86 2.67
C GLU A 141 -0.17 -7.90 3.24
N VAL A 142 0.24 -6.96 4.09
CA VAL A 142 -0.64 -5.91 4.66
C VAL A 142 -0.72 -4.68 3.73
N GLY A 143 0.27 -4.49 2.86
CA GLY A 143 0.37 -3.35 1.94
C GLY A 143 -0.11 -3.70 0.53
N GLY A 144 0.84 -3.86 -0.39
CA GLY A 144 0.58 -4.03 -1.83
C GLY A 144 -0.37 -5.17 -2.18
N ASN A 145 -0.32 -6.29 -1.45
CA ASN A 145 -1.18 -7.45 -1.72
C ASN A 145 -2.66 -7.15 -1.44
N VAL A 146 -2.95 -6.19 -0.57
CA VAL A 146 -4.31 -5.68 -0.35
C VAL A 146 -4.63 -4.57 -1.35
N PHE A 147 -3.72 -3.61 -1.49
CA PHE A 147 -3.98 -2.38 -2.24
C PHE A 147 -4.18 -2.63 -3.74
N HIS A 148 -3.26 -3.33 -4.42
CA HIS A 148 -3.31 -3.43 -5.88
C HIS A 148 -4.56 -4.13 -6.41
N PRO A 149 -5.05 -5.25 -5.84
CA PRO A 149 -6.31 -5.86 -6.26
C PRO A 149 -7.50 -4.89 -6.19
N ILE A 150 -7.54 -4.06 -5.14
CA ILE A 150 -8.63 -3.10 -4.93
C ILE A 150 -8.45 -1.90 -5.87
N ALA A 151 -7.23 -1.39 -6.02
CA ALA A 151 -6.93 -0.31 -6.96
C ALA A 151 -7.25 -0.73 -8.40
N TYR A 152 -6.93 -1.97 -8.78
CA TYR A 152 -7.25 -2.51 -10.10
C TYR A 152 -8.76 -2.56 -10.34
N ARG A 153 -9.54 -3.02 -9.36
CA ARG A 153 -11.01 -3.04 -9.42
C ARG A 153 -11.61 -1.65 -9.63
N TYR A 154 -10.97 -0.62 -9.07
CA TYR A 154 -11.41 0.77 -9.13
C TYR A 154 -10.56 1.64 -10.07
N ALA A 155 -9.83 1.04 -11.02
CA ALA A 155 -8.88 1.77 -11.86
C ALA A 155 -9.53 2.97 -12.58
N ASP A 156 -10.76 2.82 -13.08
CA ASP A 156 -11.52 3.90 -13.74
C ASP A 156 -11.96 5.04 -12.81
N ARG A 157 -11.78 4.89 -11.49
CA ARG A 157 -12.14 5.86 -10.46
C ARG A 157 -10.90 6.45 -9.76
N ILE A 158 -9.70 6.11 -10.21
CA ILE A 158 -8.44 6.62 -9.66
C ILE A 158 -7.70 7.34 -10.78
N LEU A 159 -7.32 8.60 -10.53
CA LEU A 159 -6.59 9.40 -11.50
C LEU A 159 -5.10 9.08 -11.44
N HIS A 160 -4.46 9.14 -12.60
CA HIS A 160 -3.01 9.09 -12.71
C HIS A 160 -2.47 10.52 -12.68
N ALA A 161 -1.63 10.81 -11.69
CA ALA A 161 -1.02 12.11 -11.49
C ALA A 161 0.50 11.97 -11.55
N ASP A 162 1.17 13.00 -12.08
CA ASP A 162 2.62 13.04 -12.17
C ASP A 162 3.25 13.40 -10.81
N MET A 163 2.97 12.59 -9.79
CA MET A 163 3.31 12.83 -8.38
C MET A 163 4.34 11.83 -7.81
N ALA A 164 5.02 11.10 -8.69
CA ALA A 164 5.98 10.08 -8.30
C ALA A 164 7.12 10.70 -7.46
N PRO A 165 7.51 10.08 -6.34
CA PRO A 165 8.72 10.46 -5.63
C PRO A 165 9.96 10.04 -6.42
N SER A 166 11.14 10.47 -5.98
CA SER A 166 12.40 9.91 -6.48
C SER A 166 12.53 8.44 -6.09
N PHE A 167 12.85 7.60 -7.07
CA PHE A 167 13.20 6.17 -6.87
C PHE A 167 14.72 5.93 -6.82
N THR A 168 15.52 7.00 -6.81
CA THR A 168 16.98 6.89 -6.68
C THR A 168 17.36 6.38 -5.29
N ASN A 169 18.26 5.41 -5.20
CA ASN A 169 18.66 4.74 -3.96
C ASN A 169 17.49 4.08 -3.21
N TYR A 170 16.49 3.59 -3.95
CA TYR A 170 15.42 2.77 -3.40
C TYR A 170 15.99 1.44 -2.89
N ARG A 171 15.73 1.11 -1.62
CA ARG A 171 16.09 -0.16 -0.97
C ARG A 171 14.88 -1.05 -0.85
#